data_AF-A0A1V6QUG2-F1
#
_entry.id   AF-A0A1V6QUG2-F1
#
_cell.length_a   1.000
_cell.length_b   1.000
_cell.length_c   1.000
_cell.angle_alpha   90.00
_cell.angle_beta   90.00
_cell.angle_gamma   90.00
#
_symmetry.space_group_name_H-M   'P 1'
#
loop_
_entity.id
_entity.type
_entity.pdbx_description
1 polymer ?
#
loop_
_entity_poly.entity_id
_entity_poly.type
_entity_poly.pdbx_seq_one_letter_code
_entity_poly.pdbx_strand_id
1 'polypeptide(L)'
;MRLTYYLPAYHRLAVPAEVPFELRPSPGKGWGAFATKHIDRGSLILSEKPTFIIRKSHTEITDYHVTMAFQKLSPSQRAQFLLLRDNGASCFTSMNEAFAENSFNIANSYRDEPEAHGLFPLHSRFNHSWT
;
A
#
# COMPACT_ATOMS: atom_id res chain seq x y z
N MET A 1 -25.46 -14.59 20.58
CA MET A 1 -24.35 -13.87 21.27
C MET A 1 -23.67 -13.00 20.23
N ARG A 2 -23.57 -11.68 20.47
CA ARG A 2 -23.28 -10.65 19.46
C ARG A 2 -21.91 -10.85 18.80
N LEU A 3 -21.89 -10.99 17.46
CA LEU A 3 -20.69 -10.71 16.66
C LEU A 3 -20.45 -9.20 16.73
N THR A 4 -19.44 -8.81 17.51
CA THR A 4 -18.84 -7.48 17.37
C THR A 4 -18.25 -7.41 15.96
N TYR A 5 -18.89 -6.64 15.10
CA TYR A 5 -18.41 -6.32 13.76
C TYR A 5 -17.06 -5.59 13.86
N TYR A 6 -15.95 -6.33 13.93
CA TYR A 6 -14.65 -5.77 13.63
C TYR A 6 -14.67 -5.40 12.16
N LEU A 7 -14.86 -4.10 11.86
CA LEU A 7 -14.70 -3.60 10.50
C LEU A 7 -13.32 -4.05 10.00
N PRO A 8 -13.25 -4.82 8.89
CA PRO A 8 -12.00 -5.25 8.29
C PRO A 8 -11.02 -4.09 8.08
N ALA A 9 -9.71 -4.37 8.19
CA ALA A 9 -8.66 -3.36 8.09
C ALA A 9 -8.74 -2.53 6.79
N TYR A 10 -9.11 -3.15 5.66
CA TYR A 10 -9.22 -2.47 4.38
C TYR A 10 -10.31 -1.38 4.32
N HIS A 11 -11.40 -1.49 5.10
CA HIS A 11 -12.41 -0.42 5.17
C HIS A 11 -11.91 0.84 5.89
N ARG A 12 -10.77 0.74 6.58
CA ARG A 12 -10.16 1.86 7.31
C ARG A 12 -9.01 2.50 6.53
N LEU A 13 -8.63 1.92 5.39
CA LEU A 13 -7.70 2.58 4.48
C LEU A 13 -8.40 3.80 3.88
N ALA A 14 -7.71 4.93 3.90
CA ALA A 14 -8.22 6.18 3.36
C ALA A 14 -8.19 6.10 1.83
N VAL A 15 -9.36 5.88 1.22
CA VAL A 15 -9.55 5.92 -0.23
C VAL A 15 -10.15 7.29 -0.58
N PRO A 16 -9.54 8.08 -1.48
CA PRO A 16 -10.13 9.35 -1.92
C PRO A 16 -11.51 9.13 -2.55
N ALA A 17 -12.47 10.01 -2.30
CA ALA A 17 -13.86 9.80 -2.70
C ALA A 17 -14.05 9.82 -4.23
N GLU A 18 -13.10 10.39 -4.96
CA GLU A 18 -13.18 10.69 -6.39
C GLU A 18 -12.65 9.54 -7.26
N VAL A 19 -11.99 8.53 -6.67
CA VAL A 19 -11.42 7.42 -7.43
C VAL A 19 -12.52 6.47 -7.93
N PRO A 20 -12.38 5.87 -9.12
CA PRO A 20 -13.42 5.03 -9.72
C PRO A 20 -13.38 3.58 -9.21
N PHE A 21 -12.93 3.35 -7.99
CA PHE A 21 -12.79 2.03 -7.40
C PHE A 21 -13.08 2.03 -5.90
N GLU A 22 -13.31 0.85 -5.36
CA GLU A 22 -13.36 0.60 -3.93
C GLU A 22 -12.49 -0.60 -3.55
N LEU A 23 -12.11 -0.68 -2.27
CA LEU A 23 -11.37 -1.82 -1.75
C LEU A 23 -12.35 -2.88 -1.25
N ARG A 24 -12.19 -4.12 -1.72
CA ARG A 24 -13.02 -5.26 -1.31
C ARG A 24 -12.15 -6.51 -1.09
N PRO A 25 -12.63 -7.50 -0.31
CA PRO A 25 -11.97 -8.79 -0.21
C PRO A 25 -11.87 -9.45 -1.59
N SER A 26 -10.71 -10.04 -1.86
CA SER A 26 -10.48 -10.89 -3.02
C SER A 26 -10.33 -12.33 -2.50
N PRO A 27 -11.26 -13.25 -2.82
CA PRO A 27 -11.25 -14.61 -2.27
C PRO A 27 -9.90 -15.32 -2.48
N GLY A 28 -9.27 -15.73 -1.37
CA GLY A 28 -7.96 -16.41 -1.38
C GLY A 28 -6.74 -15.50 -1.63
N LYS A 29 -6.94 -14.18 -1.78
CA LYS A 29 -5.93 -13.20 -2.22
C LYS A 29 -5.95 -11.90 -1.40
N GLY A 30 -6.59 -11.94 -0.23
CA GLY A 30 -6.65 -10.79 0.68
C GLY A 30 -7.67 -9.75 0.21
N TRP A 31 -7.21 -8.59 -0.26
CA TRP A 31 -8.09 -7.53 -0.78
C TRP A 31 -7.48 -6.79 -1.97
N GLY A 32 -8.35 -6.34 -2.86
CA GLY A 32 -8.01 -5.67 -4.11
C GLY A 32 -8.87 -4.43 -4.37
N ALA A 33 -8.49 -3.68 -5.40
CA ALA A 33 -9.26 -2.56 -5.92
C ALA A 33 -10.25 -3.03 -7.01
N PHE A 34 -11.53 -2.72 -6.86
CA PHE A 34 -12.60 -3.11 -7.78
C PHE A 34 -13.28 -1.87 -8.35
N ALA A 35 -13.46 -1.83 -9.66
CA ALA A 35 -14.12 -0.70 -10.33
C ALA A 35 -15.57 -0.53 -9.84
N THR A 36 -15.96 0.71 -9.56
CA THR A 36 -17.33 1.07 -9.14
C THR A 36 -18.19 1.59 -10.29
N LYS A 37 -17.57 1.87 -11.42
CA LYS A 37 -18.19 2.37 -12.65
C LYS A 37 -17.36 1.98 -13.87
N HIS A 38 -17.91 2.21 -15.06
CA HIS A 38 -17.13 2.12 -16.30
C HIS A 38 -15.95 3.11 -16.26
N ILE A 39 -14.78 2.65 -16.69
CA ILE A 39 -13.54 3.44 -16.74
C ILE A 39 -13.10 3.50 -18.20
N ASP A 40 -13.18 4.70 -18.80
CA ASP A 40 -12.79 4.88 -20.19
C ASP A 40 -11.28 4.72 -20.36
N ARG A 41 -10.86 4.23 -21.53
CA ARG A 41 -9.44 4.10 -21.87
C ARG A 41 -8.72 5.44 -21.73
N GLY A 42 -7.59 5.44 -21.02
CA GLY A 42 -6.80 6.65 -20.77
C GLY A 42 -7.24 7.45 -19.54
N SER A 43 -8.30 7.03 -18.84
CA SER A 43 -8.70 7.65 -17.57
C SER A 43 -7.64 7.47 -16.49
N LEU A 44 -7.42 8.50 -15.69
CA LEU A 44 -6.63 8.42 -14.47
C LEU A 44 -7.45 7.72 -13.37
N ILE A 45 -6.98 6.55 -12.93
CA ILE A 45 -7.64 5.76 -11.88
C ILE A 45 -7.20 6.21 -10.48
N LEU A 46 -5.91 6.48 -10.30
CA LEU A 46 -5.32 6.87 -9.02
C LEU A 46 -4.11 7.78 -9.25
N SER A 47 -4.03 8.85 -8.47
CA SER A 47 -2.79 9.59 -8.23
C SER A 47 -2.53 9.58 -6.73
N GLU A 48 -1.43 8.95 -6.32
CA GLU A 48 -1.08 8.77 -4.92
C GLU A 48 0.32 9.32 -4.67
N LYS A 49 0.51 10.01 -3.54
CA LYS A 49 1.84 10.38 -3.04
C LYS A 49 2.35 9.27 -2.11
N PRO A 50 3.64 8.92 -2.16
CA PRO A 50 4.17 7.91 -1.26
C PRO A 50 4.01 8.35 0.19
N THR A 51 3.64 7.42 1.07
CA THR A 51 3.55 7.67 2.52
C THR A 51 4.91 8.12 3.07
N PHE A 52 5.97 7.45 2.61
CA PHE A 52 7.37 7.85 2.80
C PHE A 52 8.24 7.22 1.71
N ILE A 53 9.49 7.68 1.61
CA ILE A 53 10.49 7.25 0.63
C ILE A 53 11.75 6.79 1.36
N ILE A 54 12.33 5.65 0.96
CA ILE A 54 13.66 5.20 1.35
C ILE A 54 14.57 5.23 0.12
N ARG A 55 15.68 5.97 0.20
CA ARG A 55 16.67 6.12 -0.88
C ARG A 55 17.81 5.11 -0.72
N LYS A 56 17.51 3.86 -1.04
CA LYS A 56 18.43 2.70 -1.01
C LYS A 56 17.97 1.68 -2.04
N SER A 57 18.89 0.80 -2.45
CA SER A 57 18.49 -0.35 -3.25
C SER A 57 17.57 -1.27 -2.44
N HIS A 58 16.58 -1.88 -3.10
CA HIS A 58 15.58 -2.71 -2.41
C HIS A 58 16.21 -3.81 -1.54
N THR A 59 17.30 -4.41 -2.02
CA THR A 59 18.02 -5.49 -1.34
C THR A 59 18.78 -5.03 -0.09
N GLU A 60 19.00 -3.72 0.07
CA GLU A 60 19.68 -3.11 1.21
C GLU A 60 18.70 -2.54 2.25
N ILE A 61 17.40 -2.53 1.95
CA ILE A 61 16.38 -2.05 2.88
C ILE A 61 16.13 -3.14 3.93
N THR A 62 16.07 -2.70 5.20
CA THR A 62 15.92 -3.57 6.37
C THR A 62 14.88 -2.98 7.31
N ASP A 63 14.43 -3.76 8.30
CA ASP A 63 13.49 -3.29 9.32
C ASP A 63 13.92 -2.00 10.01
N TYR A 64 15.24 -1.82 10.21
CA TYR A 64 15.78 -0.59 10.78
C TYR A 64 15.42 0.63 9.93
N HIS A 65 15.65 0.56 8.62
CA HIS A 65 15.37 1.66 7.70
C HIS A 65 13.87 1.99 7.66
N VAL A 66 13.02 0.97 7.60
CA VAL A 66 11.56 1.14 7.58
C VAL A 66 11.06 1.71 8.90
N THR A 67 11.58 1.23 10.03
CA THR A 67 11.24 1.75 11.37
C THR A 67 11.60 3.22 11.51
N MET A 68 12.79 3.62 11.05
CA MET A 68 13.23 5.01 11.06
C MET A 68 12.32 5.92 10.21
N ALA A 69 11.84 5.42 9.06
CA ALA A 69 10.89 6.16 8.23
C ALA A 69 9.50 6.22 8.90
N PHE A 70 9.01 5.11 9.44
CA PHE A 70 7.73 5.02 10.16
C PHE A 70 7.67 5.96 11.36
N GLN A 71 8.77 6.09 12.11
CA GLN A 71 8.87 7.00 13.26
C GLN A 71 8.74 8.47 12.86
N LYS A 72 8.94 8.84 11.58
CA LYS A 72 8.76 10.23 11.11
C LYS A 72 7.34 10.51 10.62
N LEU A 73 6.48 9.50 10.53
CA LEU A 73 5.10 9.64 10.06
C LEU A 73 4.20 10.33 11.09
N SER A 74 3.20 11.05 10.58
CA SER A 74 2.11 11.54 11.41
C SER A 74 1.30 10.38 12.00
N PRO A 75 0.52 10.61 13.07
CA PRO A 75 -0.32 9.57 13.66
C PRO A 75 -1.30 8.94 12.65
N SER A 76 -1.88 9.72 11.75
CA SER A 76 -2.79 9.21 10.72
C SER A 76 -2.07 8.34 9.70
N GLN A 77 -0.89 8.74 9.24
CA GLN A 77 -0.08 7.93 8.31
C GLN A 77 0.39 6.61 8.95
N ARG A 78 0.79 6.63 10.23
CA ARG A 78 1.11 5.40 10.98
C ARG A 78 -0.10 4.48 11.08
N ALA A 79 -1.28 5.03 11.38
CA ALA A 79 -2.51 4.25 11.41
C ALA A 79 -2.80 3.59 10.07
N GLN A 80 -2.62 4.30 8.95
CA GLN A 80 -2.76 3.74 7.60
C GLN A 80 -1.75 2.62 7.32
N PHE A 81 -0.48 2.81 7.70
CA PHE A 81 0.56 1.79 7.56
C PHE A 81 0.21 0.49 8.33
N LEU A 82 -0.30 0.61 9.55
CA LEU A 82 -0.64 -0.54 10.41
C LEU A 82 -1.87 -1.34 9.90
N LEU A 83 -2.59 -0.82 8.90
CA LEU A 83 -3.68 -1.53 8.23
C LEU A 83 -3.19 -2.44 7.09
N LEU A 84 -1.93 -2.34 6.67
CA LEU A 84 -1.36 -3.18 5.62
C LEU A 84 -1.38 -4.66 6.04
N ARG A 85 -1.71 -5.53 5.09
CA ARG A 85 -1.68 -6.98 5.24
C ARG A 85 -1.05 -7.61 4.01
N ASP A 86 -0.57 -8.82 4.20
CA ASP A 86 -0.10 -9.66 3.11
C ASP A 86 -1.27 -10.11 2.21
N ASN A 87 -0.94 -10.84 1.16
CA ASN A 87 -1.92 -11.42 0.24
C ASN A 87 -2.86 -12.45 0.88
N GLY A 88 -2.54 -12.97 2.06
CA GLY A 88 -3.43 -13.84 2.83
C GLY A 88 -4.37 -13.09 3.78
N ALA A 89 -4.35 -11.74 3.77
CA ALA A 89 -4.98 -10.87 4.77
C ALA A 89 -4.39 -10.99 6.19
N SER A 90 -3.23 -11.62 6.34
CA SER A 90 -2.51 -11.74 7.61
C SER A 90 -1.67 -10.49 7.89
N CYS A 91 -1.41 -10.22 9.17
CA CYS A 91 -0.47 -9.19 9.55
C CYS A 91 0.94 -9.57 9.09
N PHE A 92 1.67 -8.60 8.55
CA PHE A 92 3.11 -8.77 8.30
C PHE A 92 3.86 -9.06 9.60
N THR A 93 4.90 -9.89 9.49
CA THR A 93 5.72 -10.28 10.65
C THR A 93 6.89 -9.31 10.86
N SER A 94 7.24 -8.53 9.84
CA SER A 94 8.27 -7.50 9.89
C SER A 94 7.84 -6.20 9.18
N MET A 95 8.50 -5.09 9.51
CA MET A 95 8.28 -3.80 8.86
C MET A 95 8.80 -3.83 7.42
N ASN A 96 9.90 -4.58 7.18
CA ASN A 96 10.49 -4.74 5.87
C ASN A 96 9.60 -5.53 4.93
N GLU A 97 8.98 -6.63 5.37
CA GLU A 97 7.98 -7.35 4.55
C GLU A 97 6.82 -6.44 4.17
N ALA A 98 6.26 -5.71 5.16
CA ALA A 98 5.19 -4.76 4.91
C ALA A 98 5.59 -3.69 3.88
N PHE A 99 6.82 -3.19 3.95
CA PHE A 99 7.34 -2.24 2.97
C PHE A 99 7.60 -2.87 1.60
N ALA A 100 8.22 -4.05 1.56
CA ALA A 100 8.60 -4.74 0.33
C ALA A 100 7.37 -5.03 -0.55
N GLU A 101 6.29 -5.53 0.05
CA GLU A 101 5.04 -5.82 -0.68
C GLU A 101 4.21 -4.58 -1.04
N ASN A 102 4.56 -3.41 -0.51
CA ASN A 102 3.77 -2.18 -0.70
C ASN A 102 4.59 -1.01 -1.24
N SER A 103 5.81 -1.27 -1.72
CA SER A 103 6.70 -0.25 -2.24
C SER A 103 7.04 -0.45 -3.70
N PHE A 104 7.34 0.67 -4.36
CA PHE A 104 7.67 0.71 -5.78
C PHE A 104 8.89 1.60 -5.99
N ASN A 105 9.74 1.24 -6.94
CA ASN A 105 10.86 2.08 -7.35
C ASN A 105 10.33 3.37 -7.99
N ILE A 106 10.80 4.51 -7.50
CA ILE A 106 10.45 5.86 -7.95
C ILE A 106 11.65 6.63 -8.51
N ALA A 107 12.84 6.00 -8.53
CA ALA A 107 14.02 6.61 -9.15
C ALA A 107 13.87 6.68 -10.67
N ASN A 108 14.38 7.75 -11.26
CA ASN A 108 14.36 7.89 -12.70
C ASN A 108 15.56 7.16 -13.32
N SER A 109 15.30 6.05 -14.00
CA SER A 109 16.33 5.24 -14.67
C SER A 109 17.10 6.00 -15.76
N TYR A 110 16.57 7.11 -16.28
CA TYR A 110 17.24 7.92 -17.30
C TYR A 110 18.24 8.94 -16.75
N ARG A 111 18.36 9.08 -15.43
CA ARG A 111 19.15 10.14 -14.78
C ARG A 111 20.28 9.65 -13.89
N ASP A 112 20.64 8.36 -13.96
CA ASP A 112 21.60 7.72 -13.05
C ASP A 112 21.31 8.02 -11.57
N GLU A 113 20.02 8.20 -11.24
CA GLU A 113 19.59 8.51 -9.88
C GLU A 113 19.69 7.24 -9.03
N PRO A 114 20.20 7.35 -7.78
CA PRO A 114 20.20 6.23 -6.85
C PRO A 114 18.79 5.67 -6.66
N GLU A 115 18.68 4.34 -6.55
CA GLU A 115 17.40 3.68 -6.31
C GLU A 115 16.68 4.29 -5.10
N ALA A 116 15.37 4.47 -5.26
CA ALA A 116 14.51 5.01 -4.23
C ALA A 116 13.16 4.30 -4.29
N HIS A 117 12.67 3.89 -3.13
CA HIS A 117 11.43 3.13 -3.01
C HIS A 117 10.43 3.92 -2.18
N GLY A 118 9.26 4.18 -2.76
CA GLY A 118 8.13 4.81 -2.08
C GLY A 118 7.11 3.79 -1.62
N LEU A 119 6.52 3.95 -0.44
CA LEU A 119 5.41 3.11 0.04
C LEU A 119 4.06 3.68 -0.41
N PHE A 120 3.24 2.87 -1.10
CA PHE A 120 1.96 3.25 -1.67
C PHE A 120 0.82 2.29 -1.27
N PRO A 121 0.13 2.57 -0.15
CA PRO A 121 -0.92 1.69 0.38
C PRO A 121 -2.07 1.37 -0.57
N LEU A 122 -2.50 2.33 -1.41
CA LEU A 122 -3.59 2.11 -2.36
C LEU A 122 -3.09 1.52 -3.67
N HIS A 123 -2.01 2.05 -4.23
CA HIS A 123 -1.43 1.55 -5.48
C HIS A 123 -1.13 0.04 -5.39
N SER A 124 -0.55 -0.42 -4.27
CA SER A 124 -0.20 -1.83 -4.11
C SER A 124 -1.41 -2.75 -4.24
N ARG A 125 -2.63 -2.28 -3.95
CA ARG A 125 -3.88 -3.07 -4.03
C ARG A 125 -4.26 -3.45 -5.45
N PHE A 126 -3.80 -2.70 -6.44
CA PHE A 126 -3.95 -3.10 -7.84
C PHE A 126 -3.03 -4.28 -8.17
N ASN A 127 -1.80 -4.28 -7.64
CA ASN A 127 -0.86 -5.39 -7.82
C ASN A 127 -1.34 -6.68 -7.11
N HIS A 128 -1.82 -6.55 -5.88
CA HIS A 128 -2.29 -7.67 -5.05
C HIS A 128 -3.63 -8.26 -5.51
N SER A 129 -4.33 -7.62 -6.46
CA SER A 129 -5.61 -8.11 -6.96
C SER A 129 -5.49 -9.25 -7.98
N TRP A 130 -4.29 -9.59 -8.45
CA TRP A 130 -4.05 -10.58 -9.52
C TRP A 130 -3.18 -11.79 -9.12
N THR A 131 -2.51 -11.79 -7.96
CA THR A 131 -1.69 -12.92 -7.48
C THR A 131 -2.54 -14.03 -6.89
#